data_AF-A0ABD2JKW3-F1
#
_entry.id   AF-A0ABD2JKW3-F1
#
_cell.length_a   1.000
_cell.length_b   1.000
_cell.length_c   1.000
_cell.angle_alpha   90.00
_cell.angle_beta   90.00
_cell.angle_gamma   90.00
#
_symmetry.space_group_name_H-M   'P 1'
#
loop_
_entity.id
_entity.type
_entity.pdbx_description
1 polymer ?
#
loop_
_entity_poly.entity_id
_entity_poly.type
_entity_poly.pdbx_seq_one_letter_code
_entity_poly.pdbx_strand_id
1 'polypeptide(L)'
;MPEQLAIVNSTATFAVWPLNGNNRSPPQPQQQRFSLAQFLALARNGVCTEYAPHRFHAIVMRMRSGHRQQSSAATATATTTTTTTTALIFRSGRVVLTGIGGVPPNQIHAQCAKQAKRVCRRVGAALKWGGFPALALSLSVNAVELRNLVTTLHLPYRLNIEQMAQHLSSLGQNGEKRVGGGEDETRLWLFRCETGVPRLVHFLRPSLYTGDTQAFKWWGGGGRKTSKRTNKKIGGNTLATCLFFITGTVIVTGVRQPEELEQAVAAVRALCQDHQRK
;
A
#
# COMPACT_ATOMS: atom_id res chain seq x y z
N MET A 1 -1.31 -24.65 10.79
CA MET A 1 -1.92 -23.97 9.64
C MET A 1 -1.10 -22.73 9.34
N PRO A 2 -0.55 -22.55 8.12
CA PRO A 2 0.19 -21.33 7.78
C PRO A 2 -0.75 -20.12 7.92
N GLU A 3 -0.36 -19.15 8.75
CA GLU A 3 -1.12 -17.91 8.93
C GLU A 3 -1.20 -17.19 7.59
N GLN A 4 -2.43 -16.97 7.11
CA GLN A 4 -2.65 -16.30 5.84
C GLN A 4 -2.17 -14.86 5.94
N LEU A 5 -1.25 -14.47 5.05
CA LEU A 5 -0.72 -13.11 5.02
C LEU A 5 -1.87 -12.13 4.79
N ALA A 6 -2.06 -11.19 5.72
CA ALA A 6 -3.06 -10.15 5.62
C ALA A 6 -2.41 -8.78 5.52
N ILE A 7 -2.94 -7.92 4.65
CA ILE A 7 -2.53 -6.52 4.58
C ILE A 7 -3.18 -5.80 5.77
N VAL A 8 -2.36 -5.19 6.63
CA VAL A 8 -2.85 -4.41 7.79
C VAL A 8 -3.28 -3.02 7.34
N ASN A 9 -2.56 -2.42 6.40
CA ASN A 9 -2.92 -1.15 5.79
C ASN A 9 -2.40 -1.05 4.36
N SER A 10 -3.03 -0.23 3.54
CA SER A 10 -2.55 0.13 2.22
C SER A 10 -2.87 1.57 1.91
N THR A 11 -2.04 2.16 1.06
CA THR A 11 -2.24 3.50 0.51
C THR A 11 -2.34 3.42 -1.00
N ALA A 12 -3.36 4.03 -1.57
CA ALA A 12 -3.57 4.14 -3.00
C ALA A 12 -3.80 5.59 -3.40
N THR A 13 -3.50 5.94 -4.64
CA THR A 13 -3.85 7.23 -5.22
C THR A 13 -4.71 7.03 -6.45
N PHE A 14 -5.62 7.97 -6.70
CA PHE A 14 -6.40 8.04 -7.93
C PHE A 14 -6.81 9.48 -8.19
N ALA A 15 -7.43 9.74 -9.34
CA ALA A 15 -8.02 11.04 -9.64
C ALA A 15 -9.54 10.92 -9.86
N VAL A 16 -10.29 11.93 -9.42
CA VAL A 16 -11.73 12.03 -9.60
C VAL A 16 -12.04 13.15 -10.58
N TRP A 17 -12.34 12.79 -11.83
CA TRP A 17 -12.55 13.74 -12.92
C TRP A 17 -13.61 13.27 -13.92
N PRO A 18 -14.18 14.20 -14.70
CA PRO A 18 -14.96 13.84 -15.88
C PRO A 18 -14.20 12.87 -16.79
N LEU A 19 -14.85 11.79 -17.25
CA LEU A 19 -14.37 11.04 -18.40
C LEU A 19 -14.50 11.96 -19.61
N ASN A 20 -13.38 12.40 -20.20
CA ASN A 20 -13.43 13.08 -21.48
C ASN A 20 -13.96 12.08 -22.51
N GLY A 21 -15.20 12.28 -22.95
CA GLY A 21 -15.80 11.50 -24.03
C GLY A 21 -14.88 11.58 -25.25
N ASN A 22 -14.45 10.42 -25.73
CA ASN A 22 -13.80 10.17 -27.02
C ASN A 22 -12.28 10.36 -27.13
N ASN A 23 -11.61 11.11 -26.27
CA ASN A 23 -10.14 11.25 -26.37
C ASN A 23 -9.43 10.46 -25.27
N ARG A 24 -8.75 9.36 -25.67
CA ARG A 24 -7.81 8.59 -24.82
C ARG A 24 -6.60 9.42 -24.34
N SER A 25 -6.48 10.66 -24.81
CA SER A 25 -5.44 11.58 -24.40
C SER A 25 -5.72 12.07 -22.97
N PRO A 26 -4.74 11.98 -22.04
CA PRO A 26 -4.91 12.54 -20.71
C PRO A 26 -5.25 14.02 -20.80
N PRO A 27 -6.30 14.51 -20.10
CA PRO A 27 -6.69 15.91 -20.20
C PRO A 27 -5.52 16.82 -19.78
N GLN A 28 -5.40 18.00 -20.40
CA GLN A 28 -4.34 18.93 -20.03
C GLN A 28 -4.41 19.30 -18.53
N PRO A 29 -3.26 19.47 -17.85
CA PRO A 29 -3.19 19.68 -16.40
C PRO A 29 -3.98 20.90 -15.89
N GLN A 30 -4.25 21.88 -16.75
CA GLN A 30 -4.96 23.11 -16.41
C GLN A 30 -6.48 22.92 -16.31
N GLN A 31 -7.06 21.92 -16.99
CA GLN A 31 -8.51 21.67 -17.00
C GLN A 31 -8.98 20.71 -15.89
N GLN A 32 -8.05 20.12 -15.14
CA GLN A 32 -8.34 19.13 -14.10
C GLN A 32 -8.19 19.73 -12.70
N ARG A 33 -9.02 20.71 -12.33
CA ARG A 33 -9.07 21.25 -10.96
C ARG A 33 -10.50 21.58 -10.55
N PHE A 34 -10.87 21.27 -9.31
CA PHE A 34 -12.11 21.76 -8.75
C PHE A 34 -11.98 23.28 -8.57
N SER A 35 -12.99 24.02 -9.01
CA SER A 35 -13.11 25.43 -8.68
C SER A 35 -13.19 25.58 -7.16
N LEU A 36 -12.88 26.78 -6.65
CA LEU A 36 -12.97 27.02 -5.20
C LEU A 36 -14.39 26.72 -4.69
N ALA A 37 -15.42 27.15 -5.43
CA ALA A 37 -16.81 26.92 -5.09
C ALA A 37 -17.15 25.42 -5.06
N GLN A 38 -16.70 24.64 -6.06
CA GLN A 38 -16.89 23.18 -6.10
C GLN A 38 -16.19 22.49 -4.91
N PHE A 39 -14.97 22.90 -4.61
CA PHE A 39 -14.20 22.32 -3.51
C PHE A 39 -14.81 22.65 -2.13
N LEU A 40 -15.27 23.88 -1.93
CA LEU A 40 -15.99 24.24 -0.71
C LEU A 40 -17.36 23.56 -0.61
N ALA A 41 -18.04 23.34 -1.73
CA ALA A 41 -19.27 22.56 -1.76
C ALA A 41 -19.05 21.10 -1.34
N LEU A 42 -17.93 20.49 -1.76
CA LEU A 42 -17.53 19.17 -1.27
C LEU A 42 -17.33 19.14 0.25
N ALA A 43 -16.65 20.14 0.80
CA ALA A 43 -16.37 20.23 2.23
C ALA A 43 -17.64 20.45 3.07
N ARG A 44 -18.59 21.26 2.56
CA ARG A 44 -19.82 21.63 3.28
C ARG A 44 -20.89 20.53 3.21
N ASN A 45 -21.05 19.87 2.06
CA ASN A 45 -22.12 18.92 1.82
C ASN A 45 -21.66 17.45 1.92
N GLY A 46 -20.38 17.21 2.19
CA GLY A 46 -19.81 15.88 2.31
C GLY A 46 -20.13 15.21 3.64
N VAL A 47 -20.69 14.00 3.59
CA VAL A 47 -20.95 13.21 4.79
C VAL A 47 -19.64 12.67 5.38
N CYS A 48 -19.43 12.89 6.68
CA CYS A 48 -18.19 12.53 7.39
C CYS A 48 -16.94 13.16 6.74
N THR A 49 -17.03 14.43 6.37
CA THR A 49 -15.91 15.21 5.85
C THR A 49 -15.45 16.26 6.85
N GLU A 50 -14.15 16.54 6.84
CA GLU A 50 -13.51 17.62 7.62
C GLU A 50 -12.61 18.42 6.69
N TYR A 51 -12.63 19.74 6.80
CA TYR A 51 -11.76 20.63 6.04
C TYR A 51 -11.26 21.78 6.92
N ALA A 52 -9.95 21.77 7.19
CA ALA A 52 -9.27 22.77 8.00
C ALA A 52 -8.04 23.29 7.23
N PRO A 53 -8.20 24.27 6.32
CA PRO A 53 -7.12 24.70 5.41
C PRO A 53 -5.89 25.27 6.11
N HIS A 54 -6.04 25.80 7.33
CA HIS A 54 -4.92 26.28 8.14
C HIS A 54 -4.04 25.14 8.69
N ARG A 55 -4.54 23.89 8.71
CA ARG A 55 -3.78 22.71 9.13
C ARG A 55 -3.32 21.88 7.94
N PHE A 56 -4.22 21.66 6.98
CA PHE A 56 -3.97 20.77 5.86
C PHE A 56 -4.87 21.11 4.66
N HIS A 57 -4.27 21.33 3.49
CA HIS A 57 -4.97 21.74 2.26
C HIS A 57 -5.65 20.58 1.51
N ALA A 58 -6.40 19.74 2.23
CA ALA A 58 -7.22 18.67 1.65
C ALA A 58 -8.48 18.45 2.49
N ILE A 59 -9.54 17.96 1.85
CA ILE A 59 -10.74 17.47 2.57
C ILE A 59 -10.45 16.05 3.04
N VAL A 60 -10.64 15.80 4.33
CA VAL A 60 -10.54 14.47 4.93
C VAL A 60 -11.92 13.84 4.94
N MET A 61 -12.12 12.76 4.19
CA MET A 61 -13.38 12.00 4.16
C MET A 61 -13.19 10.63 4.78
N ARG A 62 -14.02 10.26 5.77
CA ARG A 62 -13.97 8.94 6.42
C ARG A 62 -15.15 8.07 5.99
N MET A 63 -14.87 6.80 5.72
CA MET A 63 -15.85 5.80 5.31
C MET A 63 -15.67 4.54 6.15
N ARG A 64 -16.73 4.13 6.85
CA ARG A 64 -16.76 2.83 7.52
C ARG A 64 -17.03 1.73 6.50
N SER A 65 -16.15 0.73 6.46
CA SER A 65 -16.37 -0.52 5.75
C SER A 65 -17.02 -1.48 6.73
N GLY A 66 -18.30 -1.79 6.52
CA GLY A 66 -18.91 -2.94 7.16
C GLY A 66 -18.28 -4.19 6.56
N HIS A 67 -17.33 -4.80 7.26
CA HIS A 67 -16.90 -6.14 6.92
C HIS A 67 -17.96 -7.08 7.47
N ARG A 68 -18.98 -7.36 6.66
CA ARG A 68 -19.95 -8.41 6.96
C ARG A 68 -19.23 -9.72 6.69
N GLN A 69 -18.44 -10.19 7.66
CA GLN A 69 -18.03 -11.60 7.65
C GLN A 69 -19.34 -12.38 7.60
N GLN A 70 -19.58 -13.08 6.49
CA GLN A 70 -20.59 -14.11 6.41
C GLN A 70 -20.08 -15.27 7.28
N SER A 71 -20.15 -15.12 8.60
CA SER A 71 -20.03 -16.22 9.52
C SER A 71 -21.30 -17.05 9.35
N SER A 72 -21.18 -18.15 8.61
CA SER A 72 -22.14 -19.24 8.58
C SER A 72 -22.42 -19.71 10.00
N ALA A 73 -23.68 -19.50 10.42
CA ALA A 73 -24.44 -20.12 11.51
C ALA A 73 -23.77 -20.30 12.89
N ALA A 74 -24.47 -19.71 13.88
CA ALA A 74 -24.56 -20.08 15.29
C ALA A 74 -23.28 -20.02 16.13
N THR A 75 -23.37 -19.27 17.23
CA THR A 75 -22.43 -19.30 18.38
C THR A 75 -21.08 -18.60 18.17
N ALA A 76 -21.08 -17.26 18.23
CA ALA A 76 -20.05 -16.47 18.90
C ALA A 76 -20.41 -14.98 18.82
N THR A 77 -20.21 -14.27 19.92
CA THR A 77 -20.13 -12.80 20.03
C THR A 77 -19.18 -12.24 18.96
N ALA A 78 -19.72 -11.92 17.77
CA ALA A 78 -18.96 -11.39 16.66
C ALA A 78 -18.60 -9.93 16.92
N THR A 79 -17.41 -9.70 17.48
CA THR A 79 -16.77 -8.38 17.48
C THR A 79 -16.54 -7.94 16.04
N THR A 80 -17.46 -7.13 15.52
CA THR A 80 -17.40 -6.62 14.16
C THR A 80 -16.24 -5.62 14.09
N THR A 81 -15.09 -6.05 13.58
CA THR A 81 -13.95 -5.17 13.34
C THR A 81 -14.29 -4.25 12.17
N THR A 82 -14.84 -3.07 12.48
CA THR A 82 -15.12 -2.06 11.47
C THR A 82 -13.83 -1.39 11.04
N THR A 83 -13.42 -1.60 9.78
CA THR A 83 -12.28 -0.88 9.21
C THR A 83 -12.75 0.47 8.70
N THR A 84 -12.01 1.53 9.04
CA THR A 84 -12.29 2.89 8.56
C THR A 84 -11.28 3.26 7.49
N THR A 85 -11.78 3.46 6.27
CA THR A 85 -11.00 3.98 5.15
C THR A 85 -11.08 5.51 5.16
N THR A 86 -9.95 6.16 4.95
CA THR A 86 -9.83 7.62 4.90
C THR A 86 -9.39 8.04 3.50
N ALA A 87 -10.05 9.05 2.94
CA ALA A 87 -9.68 9.67 1.67
C ALA A 87 -9.29 11.14 1.91
N LEU A 88 -8.11 11.52 1.44
CA LEU A 88 -7.64 12.91 1.38
C LEU A 88 -7.89 13.42 -0.02
N ILE A 89 -8.82 14.37 -0.16
CA ILE A 89 -9.27 14.90 -1.44
C ILE A 89 -8.66 16.28 -1.62
N PHE A 90 -7.83 16.42 -2.65
CA PHE A 90 -7.17 17.69 -2.97
C PHE A 90 -8.01 18.48 -3.98
N ARG A 91 -7.83 19.80 -4.00
CA ARG A 91 -8.46 20.67 -5.00
C ARG A 91 -8.10 20.29 -6.44
N SER A 92 -6.93 19.68 -6.63
CA SER A 92 -6.48 19.10 -7.89
C SER A 92 -7.14 17.76 -8.22
N GLY A 93 -8.27 17.39 -7.59
CA GLY A 93 -9.05 16.14 -7.78
C GLY A 93 -8.29 14.83 -7.59
N ARG A 94 -7.01 14.89 -7.26
CA ARG A 94 -6.21 13.77 -6.78
C ARG A 94 -6.75 13.40 -5.41
N VAL A 95 -6.80 12.09 -5.18
CA VAL A 95 -7.25 11.51 -3.93
C VAL A 95 -6.18 10.55 -3.44
N VAL A 96 -5.80 10.70 -2.17
CA VAL A 96 -5.01 9.69 -1.45
C VAL A 96 -5.97 8.89 -0.59
N LEU A 97 -5.96 7.57 -0.73
CA LEU A 97 -6.81 6.64 -0.03
C LEU A 97 -5.96 5.79 0.91
N THR A 98 -6.36 5.67 2.17
CA THR A 98 -5.65 4.89 3.19
C THR A 98 -6.61 4.20 4.15
N GLY A 99 -6.13 3.24 4.94
CA GLY A 99 -6.97 2.49 5.88
C GLY A 99 -7.72 1.34 5.23
N ILE A 100 -7.21 0.80 4.12
CA ILE A 100 -7.70 -0.46 3.53
C ILE A 100 -6.78 -1.58 3.99
N GLY A 101 -7.31 -2.49 4.79
CA GLY A 101 -6.61 -3.64 5.35
C GLY A 101 -7.58 -4.75 5.73
N GLY A 102 -7.07 -5.80 6.38
CA GLY A 102 -7.79 -7.04 6.67
C GLY A 102 -8.08 -7.87 5.43
N VAL A 103 -7.33 -7.69 4.34
CA VAL A 103 -7.56 -8.36 3.07
C VAL A 103 -6.30 -9.10 2.60
N PRO A 104 -6.46 -10.26 1.94
CA PRO A 104 -5.33 -10.95 1.31
C PRO A 104 -4.66 -10.11 0.22
N PRO A 105 -3.34 -10.25 -0.01
CA PRO A 105 -2.59 -9.51 -1.03
C PRO A 105 -3.21 -9.55 -2.42
N ASN A 106 -3.65 -10.73 -2.88
CA ASN A 106 -4.27 -10.91 -4.19
C ASN A 106 -5.61 -10.17 -4.38
N GLN A 107 -6.26 -9.70 -3.31
CA GLN A 107 -7.54 -8.97 -3.39
C GLN A 107 -7.40 -7.46 -3.24
N ILE A 108 -6.21 -6.94 -2.90
CA ILE A 108 -6.05 -5.54 -2.49
C ILE A 108 -6.40 -4.54 -3.60
N HIS A 109 -6.05 -4.84 -4.85
CA HIS A 109 -6.36 -3.98 -6.00
C HIS A 109 -7.87 -3.83 -6.19
N ALA A 110 -8.62 -4.93 -6.14
CA ALA A 110 -10.07 -4.92 -6.27
C ALA A 110 -10.72 -4.13 -5.13
N GLN A 111 -10.21 -4.27 -3.91
CA GLN A 111 -10.69 -3.53 -2.74
C GLN A 111 -10.41 -2.03 -2.85
N CYS A 112 -9.20 -1.65 -3.27
CA CYS A 112 -8.86 -0.25 -3.54
C CYS A 112 -9.75 0.36 -4.61
N ALA A 113 -9.99 -0.34 -5.72
CA ALA A 113 -10.90 0.12 -6.79
C ALA A 113 -12.34 0.29 -6.28
N LYS A 114 -12.84 -0.64 -5.46
CA LYS A 114 -14.16 -0.58 -4.83
C LYS A 114 -14.29 0.65 -3.93
N GLN A 115 -13.29 0.92 -3.09
CA GLN A 115 -13.29 2.08 -2.20
C GLN A 115 -13.13 3.40 -2.98
N ALA A 116 -12.29 3.45 -4.02
CA ALA A 116 -12.17 4.62 -4.89
C ALA A 116 -13.52 4.98 -5.57
N LYS A 117 -14.25 3.97 -6.08
CA LYS A 117 -15.62 4.16 -6.61
C LYS A 117 -16.59 4.69 -5.54
N ARG A 118 -16.44 4.25 -4.28
CA ARG A 118 -17.25 4.75 -3.16
C ARG A 118 -16.95 6.21 -2.85
N VAL A 119 -15.68 6.62 -2.82
CA VAL A 119 -15.28 8.03 -2.69
C VAL A 119 -15.89 8.85 -3.83
N CYS A 120 -15.72 8.42 -5.07
CA CYS A 120 -16.24 9.11 -6.25
C CYS A 120 -17.76 9.34 -6.15
N ARG A 121 -18.54 8.33 -5.73
CA ARG A 121 -19.99 8.48 -5.50
C ARG A 121 -20.32 9.50 -4.41
N ARG A 122 -19.57 9.52 -3.31
CA ARG A 122 -19.76 10.51 -2.23
C ARG A 122 -19.41 11.93 -2.66
N VAL A 123 -18.33 12.08 -3.43
CA VAL A 123 -17.94 13.35 -4.05
C VAL A 123 -19.05 13.85 -5.00
N GLY A 124 -19.54 12.98 -5.88
CA GLY A 124 -20.65 13.29 -6.79
C GLY A 124 -21.92 13.71 -6.04
N ALA A 125 -22.29 12.97 -4.99
CA ALA A 125 -23.43 13.34 -4.15
C ALA A 125 -23.25 14.74 -3.53
N ALA A 126 -22.10 15.00 -2.88
CA ALA A 126 -21.83 16.30 -2.25
C ALA A 126 -21.84 17.46 -3.27
N LEU A 127 -21.31 17.26 -4.48
CA LEU A 127 -21.38 18.27 -5.55
C LEU A 127 -22.80 18.49 -6.04
N LYS A 128 -23.61 17.43 -6.19
CA LYS A 128 -25.02 17.54 -6.57
C LYS A 128 -25.79 18.40 -5.57
N TRP A 129 -25.62 18.13 -4.27
CA TRP A 129 -26.23 18.94 -3.19
C TRP A 129 -25.70 20.37 -3.15
N GLY A 130 -24.43 20.57 -3.52
CA GLY A 130 -23.80 21.88 -3.60
C GLY A 130 -24.10 22.70 -4.86
N GLY A 131 -25.05 22.28 -5.71
CA GLY A 131 -25.45 23.03 -6.91
C GLY A 131 -24.62 22.75 -8.16
N PHE A 132 -23.84 21.65 -8.20
CA PHE A 132 -23.01 21.26 -9.35
C PHE A 132 -23.43 19.90 -9.96
N PRO A 133 -24.70 19.70 -10.37
CA PRO A 133 -25.20 18.40 -10.84
C PRO A 133 -24.54 17.91 -12.13
N ALA A 134 -24.26 18.79 -13.09
CA ALA A 134 -23.61 18.42 -14.35
C ALA A 134 -22.21 17.81 -14.12
N LEU A 135 -21.41 18.45 -13.26
CA LEU A 135 -20.10 17.91 -12.88
C LEU A 135 -20.26 16.58 -12.14
N ALA A 136 -21.18 16.50 -11.17
CA ALA A 136 -21.41 15.30 -10.37
C ALA A 136 -21.71 14.05 -11.21
N LEU A 137 -22.49 14.20 -12.29
CA LEU A 137 -22.84 13.09 -13.20
C LEU A 137 -21.67 12.65 -14.08
N SER A 138 -20.71 13.53 -14.35
CA SER A 138 -19.56 13.23 -15.22
C SER A 138 -18.41 12.54 -14.49
N LEU A 139 -18.35 12.62 -13.15
CA LEU A 139 -17.20 12.16 -12.37
C LEU A 139 -16.93 10.66 -12.51
N SER A 140 -15.64 10.33 -12.60
CA SER A 140 -15.13 8.97 -12.73
C SER A 140 -13.85 8.78 -11.92
N VAL A 141 -13.51 7.52 -11.66
CA VAL A 141 -12.25 7.14 -11.01
C VAL A 141 -11.21 6.85 -12.08
N ASN A 142 -10.10 7.56 -12.04
CA ASN A 142 -9.00 7.43 -13.00
C ASN A 142 -7.72 6.98 -12.31
N ALA A 143 -7.01 6.03 -12.93
CA ALA A 143 -5.67 5.56 -12.53
C ALA A 143 -5.54 5.22 -11.04
N VAL A 144 -6.23 4.16 -10.58
CA VAL A 144 -6.03 3.65 -9.22
C VAL A 144 -4.67 2.98 -9.12
N GLU A 145 -3.75 3.62 -8.42
CA GLU A 145 -2.37 3.16 -8.24
C GLU A 145 -2.09 2.89 -6.76
N LEU A 146 -1.62 1.68 -6.45
CA LEU A 146 -1.08 1.38 -5.13
C LEU A 146 0.24 2.13 -4.93
N ARG A 147 0.37 2.77 -3.78
CA ARG A 147 1.57 3.53 -3.39
C ARG A 147 2.35 2.87 -2.27
N ASN A 148 1.66 2.20 -1.36
CA ASN A 148 2.28 1.52 -0.23
C ASN A 148 1.38 0.39 0.28
N LEU A 149 1.99 -0.73 0.61
CA LEU A 149 1.39 -1.85 1.33
C LEU A 149 2.07 -2.00 2.68
N VAL A 150 1.30 -2.40 3.69
CA VAL A 150 1.78 -2.63 5.05
C VAL A 150 1.22 -3.96 5.52
N THR A 151 2.10 -4.82 6.01
CA THR A 151 1.71 -6.04 6.72
C THR A 151 2.50 -6.17 8.02
N THR A 152 2.00 -6.99 8.91
CA THR A 152 2.62 -7.30 10.19
C THR A 152 2.73 -8.80 10.32
N LEU A 153 3.91 -9.27 10.65
CA LEU A 153 4.21 -10.67 10.94
C LEU A 153 4.32 -10.82 12.45
N HIS A 154 3.69 -11.86 12.97
CA HIS A 154 3.81 -12.27 14.37
C HIS A 154 4.55 -13.61 14.40
N LEU A 155 5.82 -13.56 14.79
CA LEU A 155 6.64 -14.76 14.96
C LEU A 155 6.36 -15.38 16.34
N PRO A 156 6.38 -16.73 16.46
CA PRO A 156 6.12 -17.40 17.73
C PRO A 156 7.31 -17.34 18.70
N TYR A 157 8.36 -16.58 18.39
CA TYR A 157 9.58 -16.48 19.15
C TYR A 157 10.13 -15.05 19.18
N ARG A 158 10.97 -14.77 20.18
CA ARG A 158 11.68 -13.50 20.30
C ARG A 158 12.89 -13.45 19.36
N LEU A 159 13.23 -12.25 18.91
CA LEU A 159 14.36 -12.01 18.00
C LEU A 159 15.59 -11.52 18.77
N ASN A 160 16.77 -12.01 18.38
CA ASN A 160 18.07 -11.45 18.78
C ASN A 160 18.44 -10.31 17.82
N ILE A 161 17.93 -9.12 18.13
CA ILE A 161 18.04 -7.94 17.25
C ILE A 161 19.49 -7.46 17.11
N GLU A 162 20.29 -7.59 18.17
CA GLU A 162 21.70 -7.22 18.17
C GLU A 162 22.52 -8.10 17.21
N GLN A 163 22.35 -9.42 17.31
CA GLN A 163 23.02 -10.36 16.39
C GLN A 163 22.56 -10.15 14.95
N MET A 164 21.25 -9.89 14.75
CA MET A 164 20.70 -9.59 13.42
C MET A 164 21.29 -8.30 12.84
N ALA A 165 21.42 -7.24 13.65
CA ALA A 165 22.02 -5.98 13.22
C ALA A 165 23.50 -6.18 12.81
N GLN A 166 24.26 -6.97 13.57
CA GLN A 166 25.64 -7.31 13.23
C GLN A 166 25.74 -8.08 11.91
N HIS A 167 24.90 -9.11 11.72
CA HIS A 167 24.85 -9.87 10.48
C HIS A 167 24.51 -8.97 9.29
N LEU A 168 23.45 -8.17 9.37
CA LEU A 168 23.06 -7.26 8.29
C LEU A 168 24.13 -6.21 7.98
N SER A 169 24.86 -5.73 8.99
CA SER A 169 25.99 -4.81 8.79
C SER A 169 27.14 -5.46 8.01
N SER A 170 27.43 -6.74 8.30
CA SER A 170 28.48 -7.49 7.60
C SER A 170 28.15 -7.75 6.13
N LEU A 171 26.87 -7.93 5.79
CA LEU A 171 26.42 -8.08 4.39
C LEU A 171 26.63 -6.79 3.58
N GLY A 172 26.48 -5.62 4.21
CA GLY A 172 26.73 -4.33 3.56
C GLY A 172 28.18 -4.11 3.15
N GLN A 173 29.13 -4.49 4.02
CA GLN A 173 30.57 -4.29 3.79
C GLN A 173 31.13 -5.20 2.69
N ASN A 174 30.59 -6.41 2.53
CA ASN A 174 31.05 -7.36 1.51
C ASN A 174 30.50 -7.05 0.10
N GLY A 175 29.50 -6.17 -0.02
CA GLY A 175 28.84 -5.83 -1.29
C GLY A 175 29.52 -4.73 -2.11
N GLU A 176 30.44 -3.94 -1.55
CA GLU A 176 31.00 -2.74 -2.19
C GLU A 176 32.04 -3.00 -3.30
N LYS A 177 32.47 -4.23 -3.55
CA LYS A 177 33.50 -4.52 -4.57
C LYS A 177 32.99 -4.75 -6.00
N ARG A 178 31.72 -4.50 -6.33
CA ARG A 178 31.21 -4.70 -7.71
C ARG A 178 30.62 -3.43 -8.35
N VAL A 179 31.47 -2.81 -9.18
CA VAL A 179 31.20 -2.16 -10.47
C VAL A 179 30.06 -1.13 -10.52
N GLY A 180 30.45 0.16 -10.49
CA GLY A 180 29.84 1.20 -11.30
C GLY A 180 28.60 1.90 -10.73
N GLY A 181 28.83 2.98 -9.99
CA GLY A 181 28.04 4.22 -10.07
C GLY A 181 26.53 4.11 -9.84
N GLY A 182 26.14 3.92 -8.58
CA GLY A 182 24.77 4.18 -8.13
C GLY A 182 24.73 4.07 -6.61
N GLU A 183 24.47 5.18 -5.93
CA GLU A 183 24.33 5.33 -4.47
C GLU A 183 23.12 4.57 -3.93
N ASP A 184 23.15 3.25 -4.03
CA ASP A 184 22.09 2.36 -3.58
C ASP A 184 22.58 1.70 -2.28
N GLU A 185 22.90 2.53 -1.27
CA GLU A 185 23.32 2.11 0.08
C GLU A 185 22.21 1.34 0.80
N THR A 186 22.49 0.11 1.21
CA THR A 186 21.68 -0.60 2.19
C THR A 186 21.85 0.08 3.54
N ARG A 187 20.96 1.00 3.91
CA ARG A 187 21.04 1.72 5.18
C ARG A 187 20.44 0.87 6.32
N LEU A 188 21.25 0.56 7.33
CA LEU A 188 20.78 -0.07 8.56
C LEU A 188 20.69 1.00 9.64
N TRP A 189 19.55 1.09 10.34
CA TRP A 189 19.41 1.99 11.47
C TRP A 189 18.90 1.21 12.68
N LEU A 190 19.73 1.12 13.72
CA LEU A 190 19.31 0.63 15.03
C LEU A 190 18.89 1.83 15.86
N PHE A 191 17.62 1.89 16.25
CA PHE A 191 17.12 2.95 17.12
C PHE A 191 16.81 2.38 18.51
N ARG A 192 17.33 3.04 19.56
CA ARG A 192 16.70 3.01 20.87
C ARG A 192 15.56 4.02 20.86
N CYS A 193 14.32 3.53 20.88
CA CYS A 193 13.15 4.38 21.03
C CYS A 193 13.10 4.91 22.48
N GLU A 194 12.58 6.12 22.68
CA GLU A 194 12.34 6.71 24.02
C GLU A 194 11.53 5.78 24.94
N THR A 195 10.73 4.88 24.36
CA THR A 195 9.98 3.85 25.10
C THR A 195 10.83 2.69 25.64
N GLY A 196 12.16 2.75 25.52
CA GLY A 196 13.10 1.73 26.02
C GLY A 196 13.14 0.41 25.23
N VAL A 197 12.27 0.24 24.23
CA VAL A 197 12.23 -0.97 23.39
C VAL A 197 13.12 -0.77 22.16
N PRO A 198 14.19 -1.57 21.98
CA PRO A 198 15.06 -1.46 20.81
C PRO A 198 14.32 -1.90 19.55
N ARG A 199 14.60 -1.19 18.45
CA ARG A 199 14.01 -1.44 17.13
C ARG A 199 15.09 -1.41 16.07
N LEU A 200 15.01 -2.33 15.12
CA LEU A 200 15.88 -2.34 13.96
C LEU A 200 15.07 -1.97 12.72
N VAL A 201 15.58 -0.98 11.98
CA VAL A 201 15.04 -0.57 10.68
C VAL A 201 16.03 -1.03 9.61
N HIS A 202 15.53 -1.82 8.67
CA HIS A 202 16.32 -2.31 7.55
C HIS A 202 15.60 -2.09 6.23
N PHE A 203 16.33 -1.65 5.22
CA PHE A 203 15.87 -1.64 3.83
C PHE A 203 16.26 -2.96 3.18
N LEU A 204 15.29 -3.85 3.07
CA LEU A 204 15.45 -5.17 2.48
C LEU A 204 15.44 -5.06 0.96
N ARG A 205 16.46 -5.62 0.31
CA ARG A 205 16.43 -6.01 -1.11
C ARG A 205 16.20 -7.52 -1.17
N PRO A 206 15.00 -8.00 -1.57
CA PRO A 206 14.70 -9.42 -1.61
C PRO A 206 15.72 -10.24 -2.43
N SER A 207 16.28 -9.65 -3.48
CA SER A 207 17.30 -10.27 -4.35
C SER A 207 18.58 -10.69 -3.64
N LEU A 208 18.91 -10.13 -2.46
CA LEU A 208 20.08 -10.50 -1.69
C LEU A 208 19.86 -11.75 -0.82
N TYR A 209 18.62 -12.15 -0.59
CA TYR A 209 18.25 -13.20 0.36
C TYR A 209 17.61 -14.42 -0.31
N THR A 210 17.07 -14.27 -1.51
CA THR A 210 16.74 -15.40 -2.35
C THR A 210 18.04 -15.95 -2.92
N GLY A 211 18.55 -17.07 -2.40
CA GLY A 211 19.71 -17.80 -2.94
C GLY A 211 19.54 -18.30 -4.39
N ASP A 212 18.51 -17.85 -5.09
CA ASP A 212 18.19 -18.17 -6.47
C ASP A 212 18.84 -17.17 -7.43
N THR A 213 20.04 -17.52 -7.89
CA THR A 213 20.57 -17.07 -9.19
C THR A 213 19.89 -17.77 -10.37
N GLN A 214 18.71 -18.38 -10.19
CA GLN A 214 17.94 -18.93 -11.30
C GLN A 214 16.90 -17.93 -11.78
N ALA A 215 17.18 -17.35 -12.94
CA ALA A 215 16.18 -16.66 -13.75
C ALA A 215 14.92 -17.53 -13.84
N PHE A 216 13.81 -17.04 -13.29
CA PHE A 216 12.50 -17.69 -13.37
C PHE A 216 12.10 -17.88 -14.84
N LYS A 217 12.42 -19.05 -15.38
CA LYS A 217 11.99 -19.51 -16.70
C LYS A 217 10.58 -20.08 -16.50
N TRP A 218 9.56 -19.26 -16.76
CA TRP A 218 8.18 -19.72 -16.83
C TRP A 218 8.10 -20.89 -17.82
N TRP A 219 7.60 -22.03 -17.34
CA TRP A 219 7.36 -23.22 -18.16
C TRP A 219 6.33 -22.90 -19.25
N GLY A 220 6.72 -23.18 -20.49
CA GLY A 220 5.85 -23.10 -21.66
C GLY A 220 4.88 -24.27 -21.70
N GLY A 221 3.62 -24.01 -21.37
CA GLY A 221 2.49 -24.80 -21.85
C GLY A 221 2.00 -24.18 -23.16
N GLY A 222 2.08 -24.94 -24.25
CA GLY A 222 1.77 -24.50 -25.61
C GLY A 222 0.34 -23.99 -25.78
N GLY A 223 0.21 -22.90 -26.53
CA GLY A 223 -1.07 -22.32 -26.92
C GLY A 223 -0.90 -21.03 -27.70
N ARG A 224 -0.80 -21.13 -29.02
CA ARG A 224 -0.73 -20.00 -29.96
C ARG A 224 -1.94 -19.08 -29.75
N LYS A 225 -1.69 -17.80 -29.40
CA LYS A 225 -2.22 -16.61 -30.08
C LYS A 225 -1.51 -15.35 -29.57
N THR A 226 -1.08 -14.54 -30.51
CA THR A 226 -0.25 -13.34 -30.41
C THR A 226 -0.87 -12.25 -29.54
N SER A 227 -0.45 -12.15 -28.29
CA SER A 227 -0.49 -10.91 -27.54
C SER A 227 0.94 -10.40 -27.41
N LYS A 228 1.19 -9.16 -27.83
CA LYS A 228 2.45 -8.43 -27.56
C LYS A 228 2.56 -8.24 -26.04
N ARG A 229 2.93 -9.30 -25.33
CA ARG A 229 3.35 -9.26 -23.92
C ARG A 229 4.71 -8.57 -23.92
N THR A 230 4.70 -7.29 -23.58
CA THR A 230 5.90 -6.59 -23.13
C THR A 230 6.51 -7.40 -22.00
N ASN A 231 7.69 -8.00 -22.25
CA ASN A 231 8.56 -8.57 -21.22
C ASN A 231 8.96 -7.43 -20.28
N LYS A 232 8.11 -7.13 -19.31
CA LYS A 232 8.42 -6.23 -18.21
C LYS A 232 9.48 -6.95 -17.38
N LYS A 233 10.76 -6.57 -17.53
CA LYS A 233 11.86 -7.05 -16.69
C LYS A 233 11.39 -6.98 -15.23
N ILE A 234 11.13 -8.13 -14.62
CA ILE A 234 10.91 -8.28 -13.16
C ILE A 234 12.29 -8.23 -12.50
N GLY A 235 13.03 -7.16 -12.77
CA GLY A 235 14.39 -6.91 -12.30
C GLY A 235 14.50 -5.54 -11.68
N GLY A 236 13.41 -5.04 -11.09
CA GLY A 236 13.48 -3.85 -10.25
C GLY A 236 14.01 -4.27 -8.88
N ASN A 237 15.01 -3.55 -8.38
CA ASN A 237 15.39 -3.57 -6.97
C ASN A 237 14.20 -3.10 -6.13
N THR A 238 13.28 -4.01 -5.82
CA THR A 238 12.16 -3.66 -4.94
C THR A 238 12.72 -3.49 -3.53
N LEU A 239 12.64 -2.28 -3.02
CA LEU A 239 13.05 -1.95 -1.67
C LEU A 239 11.84 -2.05 -0.74
N ALA A 240 11.91 -2.95 0.23
CA ALA A 240 10.96 -3.01 1.34
C ALA A 240 11.62 -2.46 2.59
N THR A 241 10.89 -1.70 3.41
CA THR A 241 11.33 -1.30 4.74
C THR A 241 10.75 -2.25 5.77
N CYS A 242 11.61 -2.81 6.61
CA CYS A 242 11.24 -3.72 7.68
C CYS A 242 11.54 -3.09 9.04
N LEU A 243 10.58 -3.19 9.96
CA LEU A 243 10.73 -2.79 11.36
C LEU A 243 10.68 -4.04 12.23
N PHE A 244 11.80 -4.41 12.86
CA PHE A 244 11.89 -5.59 13.70
C PHE A 244 11.81 -5.22 15.18
N PHE A 245 11.05 -6.01 15.94
CA PHE A 245 10.89 -5.88 17.38
C PHE A 245 11.35 -7.15 18.09
N ILE A 246 11.99 -7.02 19.26
CA ILE A 246 12.43 -8.16 20.08
C ILE A 246 11.29 -9.14 20.36
N THR A 247 10.04 -8.66 20.41
CA THR A 247 8.84 -9.46 20.67
C THR A 247 8.51 -10.49 19.58
N GLY A 248 9.23 -10.49 18.45
CA GLY A 248 8.88 -11.33 17.28
C GLY A 248 7.87 -10.66 16.35
N THR A 249 7.47 -9.42 16.63
CA THR A 249 6.66 -8.64 15.69
C THR A 249 7.57 -8.03 14.62
N VAL A 250 7.17 -8.13 13.36
CA VAL A 250 7.86 -7.48 12.25
C VAL A 250 6.86 -6.74 11.37
N ILE A 251 7.10 -5.46 11.09
CA ILE A 251 6.29 -4.68 10.16
C ILE A 251 7.03 -4.58 8.84
N VAL A 252 6.37 -4.93 7.74
CA VAL A 252 6.92 -4.82 6.38
C VAL A 252 6.13 -3.77 5.61
N THR A 253 6.81 -2.78 5.04
CA THR A 253 6.22 -1.67 4.28
C THR A 253 7.12 -1.19 3.14
N GLY A 254 6.72 -0.14 2.40
CA GLY A 254 7.44 0.42 1.26
C GLY A 254 7.13 -0.25 -0.08
N VAL A 255 6.35 -1.33 -0.06
CA VAL A 255 6.07 -2.17 -1.22
C VAL A 255 4.84 -1.67 -1.99
N ARG A 256 4.86 -1.79 -3.33
CA ARG A 256 3.75 -1.33 -4.19
C ARG A 256 2.95 -2.46 -4.83
N GLN A 257 3.56 -3.63 -5.03
CA GLN A 257 2.89 -4.79 -5.61
C GLN A 257 2.63 -5.89 -4.56
N PRO A 258 1.52 -6.63 -4.64
CA PRO A 258 1.25 -7.77 -3.77
C PRO A 258 2.35 -8.84 -3.81
N GLU A 259 2.87 -9.16 -4.99
CA GLU A 259 3.86 -10.22 -5.20
C GLU A 259 5.20 -9.85 -4.54
N GLU A 260 5.59 -8.59 -4.65
CA GLU A 260 6.76 -8.03 -3.97
C GLU A 260 6.64 -8.13 -2.45
N LEU A 261 5.42 -7.98 -1.90
CA LEU A 261 5.18 -8.05 -0.47
C LEU A 261 5.35 -9.48 0.03
N GLU A 262 4.83 -10.45 -0.73
CA GLU A 262 4.98 -11.87 -0.43
C GLU A 262 6.45 -12.29 -0.45
N GLN A 263 7.22 -11.84 -1.46
CA GLN A 263 8.66 -12.07 -1.53
C GLN A 263 9.41 -11.45 -0.35
N ALA A 264 9.11 -10.20 0.01
CA ALA A 264 9.72 -9.54 1.16
C ALA A 264 9.39 -10.27 2.47
N VAL A 265 8.15 -10.73 2.64
CA VAL A 265 7.74 -11.52 3.82
C VAL A 265 8.47 -12.86 3.89
N ALA A 266 8.64 -13.55 2.77
CA ALA A 266 9.39 -14.81 2.72
C ALA A 266 10.86 -14.61 3.14
N ALA A 267 11.52 -13.60 2.58
CA ALA A 267 12.90 -13.25 2.93
C ALA A 267 13.05 -12.84 4.40
N VAL A 268 12.11 -12.03 4.93
CA VAL A 268 12.08 -11.65 6.35
C VAL A 268 11.90 -12.86 7.26
N ARG A 269 11.04 -13.82 6.91
CA ARG A 269 10.84 -15.03 7.70
C ARG A 269 12.11 -15.88 7.77
N ALA A 270 12.80 -16.06 6.64
CA ALA A 270 14.07 -16.77 6.59
C ALA A 270 15.13 -16.09 7.47
N LEU A 271 15.32 -14.78 7.31
CA LEU A 271 16.25 -14.00 8.14
C LEU A 271 15.94 -14.12 9.64
N CYS A 272 14.66 -14.03 10.02
CA CYS A 272 14.25 -14.10 11.42
C CYS A 272 14.47 -15.48 12.05
N GLN A 273 14.37 -16.57 11.29
CA GLN A 273 14.62 -17.93 11.78
C GLN A 273 16.08 -18.10 12.25
N ASP A 274 17.03 -17.52 11.52
CA ASP A 274 18.46 -17.59 11.86
C ASP A 274 18.83 -16.79 13.13
N HIS A 275 17.96 -15.89 13.57
CA HIS A 275 18.22 -14.98 14.71
C HIS A 275 17.17 -15.16 15.82
N GLN A 276 16.62 -16.36 15.95
CA GLN A 276 15.76 -16.70 17.08
C GLN A 276 16.57 -16.64 18.38
N ARG A 277 16.05 -15.92 19.38
CA ARG A 277 16.62 -15.92 20.72
C ARG A 277 16.26 -17.24 21.41
N LYS A 278 17.29 -18.00 21.79
CA LYS A 278 17.16 -19.21 22.63
C LYS A 278 16.71 -18.84 24.04
#